data_AF-A0AAV9C2Z7-F1
#
_entry.id   AF-A0AAV9C2Z7-F1
#
_cell.length_a   1.000
_cell.length_b   1.000
_cell.length_c   1.000
_cell.angle_alpha   90.00
_cell.angle_beta   90.00
_cell.angle_gamma   90.00
#
_symmetry.space_group_name_H-M   'P 1'
#
loop_
_entity.id
_entity.type
_entity.pdbx_description
1 polymer ?
#
loop_
_entity_poly.entity_id
_entity_poly.type
_entity_poly.pdbx_seq_one_letter_code
_entity_poly.pdbx_strand_id
1 'polypeptide(L)'
;MTKEEDDMRVALLENELKASLEKNHTLERDNEQLKQELACLQSQMAVIKSQNADRRSNLWKNLGTITSTDNNASQHKHIKQNNGSATEIPAVEDSSQKTDYPDVTDRKDRAPRIPKPPPKPTSNSVTPMLVSNEKASRPPPPPPLKLKRDSASAVIRVQEVVELYRTLTRRDAKLDMKSGNQADLLPINGREMIGEIENRSAYLLAIKSDVETQGEFIRFLMKEVQNAAYKEIADVEAFVKWLDNELSYLVDERAVLKHFPEWPERKADAMREAAFGYRDLKNLESEVLSFRDDPQQPTPFALKRIQALQDK
;
A
#
# COMPACT_ATOMS: atom_id res chain seq x y z
N MET A 1 33.88 -37.58 34.67
CA MET A 1 33.80 -36.13 34.53
C MET A 1 34.86 -35.56 35.44
N THR A 2 35.93 -35.06 34.85
CA THR A 2 37.10 -34.58 35.60
C THR A 2 36.83 -33.14 36.04
N LYS A 3 37.31 -32.77 37.23
CA LYS A 3 37.17 -31.41 37.79
C LYS A 3 37.59 -30.31 36.81
N GLU A 4 38.55 -30.64 35.95
CA GLU A 4 39.11 -29.80 34.90
C GLU A 4 38.12 -29.51 33.74
N GLU A 5 37.21 -30.44 33.40
CA GLU A 5 36.15 -30.20 32.41
C GLU A 5 35.07 -29.24 32.94
N ASP A 6 34.76 -29.34 34.23
CA ASP A 6 33.81 -28.44 34.88
C ASP A 6 34.37 -27.02 35.01
N ASP A 7 35.66 -26.89 35.35
CA ASP A 7 36.35 -25.60 35.41
C ASP A 7 36.42 -24.92 34.03
N MET A 8 36.65 -25.68 32.95
CA MET A 8 36.61 -25.15 31.57
C MET A 8 35.22 -24.66 31.15
N ARG A 9 34.15 -25.36 31.55
CA ARG A 9 32.76 -24.95 31.27
C ARG A 9 32.38 -23.67 32.00
N VAL A 10 32.79 -23.55 33.26
CA VAL A 10 32.58 -22.33 34.07
C VAL A 10 33.29 -21.14 33.42
N ALA A 11 34.57 -21.29 33.02
CA ALA A 11 35.31 -20.22 32.35
C ALA A 11 34.69 -19.78 31.02
N LEU A 12 34.11 -20.71 30.25
CA LEU A 12 33.42 -20.39 28.99
C LEU A 12 32.14 -19.58 29.27
N LEU A 13 31.33 -20.00 30.25
CA LEU A 13 30.11 -19.28 30.63
C LEU A 13 30.41 -17.88 31.18
N GLU A 14 31.49 -17.72 31.94
CA GLU A 14 31.93 -16.40 32.43
C GLU A 14 32.33 -15.47 31.27
N ASN A 15 33.01 -16.00 30.25
CA ASN A 15 33.39 -15.22 29.08
C ASN A 15 32.17 -14.82 28.22
N GLU A 16 31.21 -15.73 28.04
CA GLU A 16 29.95 -15.45 27.34
C GLU A 16 29.10 -14.41 28.09
N LEU A 17 29.00 -14.52 29.42
CA LEU A 17 28.30 -13.55 30.26
C LEU A 17 28.94 -12.16 30.13
N LYS A 18 30.27 -12.09 30.13
CA LYS A 18 31.02 -10.84 29.95
C LYS A 18 30.77 -10.22 28.57
N ALA A 19 30.83 -11.02 27.51
CA ALA A 19 30.51 -10.57 26.15
C ALA A 19 29.07 -10.08 26.03
N SER A 20 28.11 -10.78 26.66
CA SER A 20 26.71 -10.37 26.68
C SER A 20 26.48 -9.07 27.46
N LEU A 21 27.22 -8.85 28.55
CA LEU A 21 27.17 -7.60 29.33
C LEU A 21 27.68 -6.41 28.51
N GLU A 22 28.81 -6.57 27.81
CA GLU A 22 29.39 -5.53 26.97
C GLU A 22 28.49 -5.18 25.78
N LYS A 23 27.84 -6.19 25.18
CA LYS A 23 26.81 -6.00 24.17
C LYS A 23 25.61 -5.21 24.71
N ASN A 24 25.12 -5.56 25.90
CA ASN A 24 24.01 -4.84 26.54
C ASN A 24 24.35 -3.37 26.78
N HIS A 25 25.53 -3.08 27.33
CA HIS A 25 25.96 -1.68 27.53
C HIS A 25 26.07 -0.90 26.22
N THR A 26 26.45 -1.57 25.13
CA THR A 26 26.49 -0.93 23.81
C THR A 26 25.10 -0.62 23.28
N LEU A 27 24.18 -1.58 23.37
CA LEU A 27 22.78 -1.38 22.99
C LEU A 27 22.08 -0.33 23.85
N GLU A 28 22.46 -0.20 25.12
CA GLU A 28 21.92 0.82 26.02
C GLU A 28 22.36 2.22 25.61
N ARG A 29 23.65 2.41 25.27
CA ARG A 29 24.16 3.67 24.68
C ARG A 29 23.47 4.02 23.37
N ASP A 30 23.32 3.05 22.47
CA ASP A 30 22.66 3.29 21.17
C ASP A 30 21.19 3.69 21.36
N ASN A 31 20.49 3.04 22.31
CA ASN A 31 19.11 3.42 22.67
C ASN A 31 19.03 4.84 23.24
N GLU A 32 19.98 5.25 24.08
CA GLU A 32 20.04 6.61 24.61
C GLU A 32 20.26 7.62 23.49
N GLN A 33 21.16 7.33 22.54
CA GLN A 33 21.38 8.19 21.38
C GLN A 33 20.12 8.31 20.51
N LEU A 34 19.44 7.19 20.22
CA LEU A 34 18.19 7.19 19.45
C LEU A 34 17.09 8.00 20.16
N LYS A 35 16.98 7.89 21.49
CA LYS A 35 16.04 8.71 22.28
C LYS A 35 16.34 10.21 22.17
N GLN A 36 17.62 10.59 22.17
CA GLN A 36 18.03 11.99 21.99
C GLN A 36 17.73 12.49 20.58
N GLU A 37 17.97 11.68 19.55
CA GLU A 37 17.65 12.02 18.17
C GLU A 37 16.13 12.18 17.96
N LEU A 38 15.32 11.28 18.52
CA LEU A 38 13.87 11.40 18.51
C LEU A 38 13.40 12.69 19.19
N ALA A 39 13.96 13.04 20.35
CA ALA A 39 13.62 14.29 21.03
C ALA A 39 13.99 15.53 20.19
N CYS A 40 15.15 15.50 19.52
CA CYS A 40 15.58 16.57 18.63
C CYS A 40 14.64 16.72 17.42
N LEU A 41 14.28 15.61 16.76
CA LEU A 41 13.36 15.61 15.63
C LEU A 41 11.95 16.03 16.04
N GLN A 42 11.45 15.61 17.20
CA GLN A 42 10.18 16.06 17.75
C GLN A 42 10.16 17.58 17.97
N SER A 43 11.23 18.15 18.51
CA SER A 43 11.39 19.60 18.66
C SER A 43 11.36 20.31 17.29
N GLN A 44 12.10 19.79 16.31
CA GLN A 44 12.09 20.33 14.96
C GLN A 44 10.70 20.27 14.30
N MET A 45 9.99 19.16 14.44
CA MET A 45 8.62 19.02 13.98
C MET A 45 7.68 20.01 14.66
N ALA A 46 7.84 20.25 15.97
CA ALA A 46 7.04 21.24 16.69
C ALA A 46 7.26 22.66 16.14
N VAL A 47 8.51 23.03 15.84
CA VAL A 47 8.87 24.32 15.21
C VAL A 47 8.27 24.44 13.80
N ILE A 48 8.38 23.39 12.98
CA ILE A 48 7.79 23.39 11.64
C ILE A 48 6.26 23.50 11.73
N LYS A 49 5.65 22.81 12.69
CA LYS A 49 4.19 22.82 12.90
C LYS A 49 3.71 24.21 13.35
N SER A 50 4.40 24.88 14.27
CA SER A 50 4.06 26.25 14.69
C SER A 50 4.25 27.24 13.55
N GLN A 51 5.37 27.17 12.81
CA GLN A 51 5.62 28.03 11.66
C GLN A 51 4.54 27.87 10.58
N ASN A 52 4.07 26.65 10.34
CA ASN A 52 2.97 26.39 9.41
C ASN A 52 1.63 26.92 9.95
N ALA A 53 1.37 26.83 11.25
CA ALA A 53 0.19 27.42 11.87
C ALA A 53 0.19 28.95 11.76
N ASP A 54 1.34 29.59 11.98
CA ASP A 54 1.50 31.05 11.85
C ASP A 54 1.33 31.52 10.41
N ARG A 55 1.94 30.82 9.45
CA ARG A 55 1.77 31.10 8.01
C ARG A 55 0.32 30.95 7.59
N ARG A 56 -0.37 29.90 8.05
CA ARG A 56 -1.81 29.72 7.82
C ARG A 56 -2.61 30.90 8.39
N SER A 57 -2.36 31.26 9.66
CA SER A 57 -3.05 32.38 10.33
C SER A 57 -2.86 33.70 9.58
N ASN A 58 -1.65 33.99 9.10
CA ASN A 58 -1.35 35.20 8.34
C ASN A 58 -2.01 35.21 6.96
N LEU A 59 -2.12 34.06 6.29
CA LEU A 59 -2.87 33.93 5.05
C LEU A 59 -4.38 34.17 5.27
N TRP A 60 -4.96 33.61 6.33
CA TRP A 60 -6.37 33.82 6.68
C TRP A 60 -6.67 35.29 7.03
N LYS A 61 -5.76 35.95 7.77
CA LYS A 61 -5.86 37.38 8.07
C LYS A 61 -5.79 38.23 6.81
N ASN A 62 -4.87 37.93 5.89
CA ASN A 62 -4.75 38.67 4.63
C ASN A 62 -5.98 38.49 3.74
N LEU A 63 -6.58 37.30 3.68
CA LEU A 63 -7.82 37.06 2.94
C LEU A 63 -9.04 37.80 3.55
N GLY A 64 -9.10 37.89 4.89
CA GLY A 64 -10.10 38.70 5.59
C GLY A 64 -9.92 40.21 5.38
N THR A 65 -8.68 40.67 5.26
CA THR A 65 -8.36 42.09 4.98
C THR A 65 -8.72 42.47 3.52
N ILE A 66 -8.49 41.58 2.55
CA ILE A 66 -8.83 41.81 1.13
C ILE A 66 -10.37 41.87 0.94
N THR A 67 -11.14 41.16 1.77
CA THR A 67 -12.62 41.18 1.72
C THR A 67 -13.25 42.34 2.52
N SER A 68 -12.45 43.14 3.25
CA SER A 68 -12.94 44.21 4.13
C SER A 68 -12.61 45.63 3.63
N THR A 69 -12.26 45.80 2.36
CA THR A 69 -12.14 47.14 1.74
C THR A 69 -13.25 47.34 0.71
N ASP A 70 -14.50 47.30 1.19
CA ASP A 70 -15.57 48.13 0.66
C ASP A 70 -16.75 48.15 1.64
N ASN A 71 -17.33 49.34 1.79
CA ASN A 71 -18.58 49.70 2.45
C ASN A 71 -18.55 50.12 3.94
N ASN A 72 -18.70 51.44 4.06
CA ASN A 72 -19.16 52.19 5.22
C ASN A 72 -20.63 51.84 5.57
N ALA A 73 -20.94 52.02 6.86
CA ALA A 73 -22.25 52.22 7.50
C ALA A 73 -22.99 51.02 8.14
N SER A 74 -23.19 51.19 9.46
CA SER A 74 -24.36 50.84 10.29
C SER A 74 -24.47 49.47 10.99
N GLN A 75 -24.14 49.50 12.29
CA GLN A 75 -24.98 49.10 13.44
C GLN A 75 -25.83 47.80 13.33
N HIS A 76 -25.47 46.73 14.07
CA HIS A 76 -26.30 46.13 15.13
C HIS A 76 -25.70 44.85 15.79
N LYS A 77 -25.59 44.91 17.13
CA LYS A 77 -25.83 43.89 18.20
C LYS A 77 -25.48 42.39 18.04
N HIS A 78 -24.65 41.95 19.00
CA HIS A 78 -24.74 40.76 19.88
C HIS A 78 -24.97 39.36 19.29
N ILE A 79 -24.04 38.41 19.55
CA ILE A 79 -24.29 37.15 20.29
C ILE A 79 -22.96 36.41 20.62
N LYS A 80 -22.70 36.39 21.93
CA LYS A 80 -22.10 35.35 22.80
C LYS A 80 -21.30 34.19 22.16
N GLN A 81 -20.01 34.15 22.47
CA GLN A 81 -19.16 32.95 22.44
C GLN A 81 -19.54 32.02 23.60
N ASN A 82 -19.64 30.71 23.32
CA ASN A 82 -19.64 29.66 24.34
C ASN A 82 -18.71 28.53 23.87
N ASN A 83 -17.84 28.09 24.77
CA ASN A 83 -16.92 26.96 24.60
C ASN A 83 -17.62 25.63 24.90
N GLY A 84 -17.13 24.55 24.27
CA GLY A 84 -17.42 23.14 24.60
C GLY A 84 -17.15 22.26 23.38
N SER A 85 -15.93 21.71 23.22
CA SER A 85 -15.44 20.43 23.75
C SER A 85 -15.81 19.23 22.87
N ALA A 86 -14.81 18.66 22.19
CA ALA A 86 -14.82 17.27 21.73
C ALA A 86 -13.36 16.76 21.62
N THR A 87 -12.86 16.11 22.67
CA THR A 87 -12.62 14.64 22.76
C THR A 87 -12.76 13.92 21.39
N GLU A 88 -11.84 13.14 20.81
CA GLU A 88 -11.02 12.04 21.35
C GLU A 88 -10.07 11.47 20.25
N ILE A 89 -8.92 10.93 20.69
CA ILE A 89 -8.12 9.76 20.20
C ILE A 89 -7.48 9.72 18.78
N PRO A 90 -6.18 9.31 18.67
CA PRO A 90 -5.45 9.15 17.42
C PRO A 90 -5.49 7.71 16.85
N ALA A 91 -5.62 7.60 15.53
CA ALA A 91 -5.47 6.36 14.78
C ALA A 91 -4.00 6.05 14.45
N VAL A 92 -3.68 4.78 14.61
CA VAL A 92 -2.37 4.13 14.45
C VAL A 92 -2.05 3.91 12.97
N GLU A 93 -0.75 3.97 12.67
CA GLU A 93 -0.11 3.84 11.36
C GLU A 93 -0.33 2.46 10.71
N ASP A 94 -0.57 2.49 9.40
CA ASP A 94 -0.62 1.31 8.52
C ASP A 94 0.74 1.13 7.82
N SER A 95 1.20 -0.12 7.83
CA SER A 95 2.50 -0.56 7.36
C SER A 95 2.45 -0.85 5.87
N SER A 96 3.30 -0.18 5.09
CA SER A 96 3.38 -0.35 3.65
C SER A 96 3.95 -1.73 3.27
N GLN A 97 3.16 -2.53 2.55
CA GLN A 97 3.70 -3.62 1.73
C GLN A 97 3.47 -3.35 0.24
N LYS A 98 4.60 -3.42 -0.46
CA LYS A 98 4.87 -3.15 -1.86
C LYS A 98 4.19 -4.21 -2.74
N THR A 99 3.32 -3.78 -3.65
CA THR A 99 2.85 -4.62 -4.77
C THR A 99 3.14 -3.92 -6.10
N ASP A 100 3.66 -4.73 -7.01
CA ASP A 100 4.12 -4.41 -8.36
C ASP A 100 2.90 -4.28 -9.28
N TYR A 101 2.66 -3.10 -9.85
CA TYR A 101 1.52 -2.87 -10.76
C TYR A 101 1.94 -3.14 -12.22
N PRO A 102 1.16 -3.91 -13.01
CA PRO A 102 1.33 -3.93 -14.44
C PRO A 102 0.69 -2.68 -15.09
N ASP A 103 1.37 -2.22 -16.12
CA ASP A 103 1.03 -1.15 -17.07
C ASP A 103 -0.47 -1.03 -17.40
N VAL A 104 -1.06 0.12 -17.07
CA VAL A 104 -2.46 0.48 -17.33
C VAL A 104 -2.49 1.49 -18.47
N THR A 105 -2.52 0.98 -19.70
CA THR A 105 -2.82 1.81 -20.87
C THR A 105 -3.82 1.12 -21.81
N ASP A 106 -4.97 0.64 -21.29
CA ASP A 106 -6.16 0.43 -22.15
C ASP A 106 -7.46 0.15 -21.39
N ARG A 107 -7.92 1.06 -20.51
CA ARG A 107 -9.26 0.93 -19.88
C ARG A 107 -9.91 2.30 -19.66
N LYS A 108 -10.14 3.04 -20.74
CA LYS A 108 -11.01 4.21 -20.74
C LYS A 108 -12.39 3.74 -21.22
N ASP A 109 -13.42 4.01 -20.41
CA ASP A 109 -14.84 3.62 -20.54
C ASP A 109 -15.18 2.16 -20.23
N ARG A 110 -15.33 1.87 -18.92
CA ARG A 110 -16.05 0.68 -18.46
C ARG A 110 -17.50 1.06 -18.16
N ALA A 111 -18.42 0.67 -19.03
CA ALA A 111 -19.85 0.87 -18.83
C ALA A 111 -20.34 0.20 -17.52
N PRO A 112 -21.33 0.79 -16.82
CA PRO A 112 -21.94 0.17 -15.64
C PRO A 112 -22.50 -1.21 -16.02
N ARG A 113 -22.04 -2.25 -15.32
CA ARG A 113 -22.44 -3.63 -15.58
C ARG A 113 -23.55 -4.08 -14.65
N ILE A 114 -24.42 -4.91 -15.19
CA ILE A 114 -25.39 -5.71 -14.43
C ILE A 114 -24.61 -6.89 -13.83
N PRO A 115 -24.51 -7.00 -12.49
CA PRO A 115 -23.82 -8.10 -11.83
C PRO A 115 -24.49 -9.44 -12.13
N LYS A 116 -23.68 -10.50 -12.26
CA LYS A 116 -24.19 -11.87 -12.41
C LYS A 116 -24.66 -12.39 -11.05
N PRO A 117 -25.82 -13.05 -10.95
CA PRO A 117 -26.28 -13.57 -9.65
C PRO A 117 -25.28 -14.59 -9.08
N PRO A 118 -25.17 -14.69 -7.73
CA PRO A 118 -24.29 -15.66 -7.10
C PRO A 118 -24.68 -17.09 -7.47
N PRO A 119 -23.73 -18.04 -7.43
CA PRO A 119 -24.03 -19.46 -7.63
C PRO A 119 -25.06 -19.90 -6.58
N LYS A 120 -26.15 -20.53 -7.05
CA LYS A 120 -27.12 -21.17 -6.16
C LYS A 120 -26.45 -22.38 -5.49
N PRO A 121 -26.79 -22.72 -4.23
CA PRO A 121 -26.31 -23.93 -3.57
C PRO A 121 -26.63 -25.13 -4.47
N THR A 122 -25.60 -25.90 -4.79
CA THR A 122 -25.59 -26.79 -5.95
C THR A 122 -26.30 -28.11 -5.69
N SER A 123 -27.25 -28.44 -6.56
CA SER A 123 -27.48 -29.81 -7.03
C SER A 123 -26.67 -30.00 -8.31
N ASN A 124 -25.77 -30.99 -8.29
CA ASN A 124 -24.69 -31.22 -9.23
C ASN A 124 -25.12 -31.35 -10.70
N SER A 125 -24.36 -30.73 -11.63
CA SER A 125 -23.91 -31.38 -12.87
C SER A 125 -22.84 -30.55 -13.58
N VAL A 126 -21.72 -31.21 -13.90
CA VAL A 126 -20.49 -30.68 -14.50
C VAL A 126 -20.49 -30.99 -15.99
N THR A 127 -20.05 -30.06 -16.85
CA THR A 127 -19.53 -30.37 -18.20
C THR A 127 -18.45 -29.36 -18.62
N PRO A 128 -17.27 -29.80 -19.07
CA PRO A 128 -16.20 -28.93 -19.57
C PRO A 128 -16.26 -28.82 -21.11
N MET A 129 -15.91 -27.66 -21.67
CA MET A 129 -15.59 -27.55 -23.10
C MET A 129 -14.16 -27.07 -23.35
N LEU A 130 -13.59 -27.78 -24.32
CA LEU A 130 -12.23 -27.86 -24.80
C LEU A 130 -11.71 -26.59 -25.45
N VAL A 131 -10.41 -26.37 -25.23
CA VAL A 131 -9.37 -25.80 -26.10
C VAL A 131 -9.75 -25.48 -27.56
N SER A 132 -9.33 -24.30 -28.03
CA SER A 132 -8.76 -24.19 -29.37
C SER A 132 -7.65 -23.15 -29.42
N ASN A 133 -6.71 -23.44 -30.29
CA ASN A 133 -5.32 -23.01 -30.32
C ASN A 133 -5.12 -22.23 -31.62
N GLU A 134 -4.81 -20.93 -31.57
CA GLU A 134 -4.39 -20.19 -32.76
C GLU A 134 -3.05 -19.49 -32.52
N LYS A 135 -2.01 -20.04 -33.17
CA LYS A 135 -0.70 -19.43 -33.34
C LYS A 135 -0.81 -18.32 -34.38
N ALA A 136 -0.70 -17.06 -33.95
CA ALA A 136 -0.41 -15.94 -34.86
C ALA A 136 1.10 -15.72 -34.96
N SER A 137 1.60 -15.73 -36.19
CA SER A 137 2.98 -15.51 -36.61
C SER A 137 3.49 -14.11 -36.27
N ARG A 138 4.75 -14.02 -35.81
CA ARG A 138 5.49 -12.76 -35.55
C ARG A 138 5.76 -12.01 -36.87
N PRO A 139 5.75 -10.66 -36.87
CA PRO A 139 6.18 -9.88 -38.03
C PRO A 139 7.71 -9.98 -38.22
N PRO A 140 8.21 -9.87 -39.47
CA PRO A 140 9.64 -9.98 -39.79
C PRO A 140 10.45 -8.78 -39.23
N PRO A 141 11.74 -8.99 -38.91
CA PRO A 141 12.61 -7.95 -38.37
C PRO A 141 12.95 -6.88 -39.42
N PRO A 142 13.12 -5.61 -39.00
CA PRO A 142 13.54 -4.52 -39.89
C PRO A 142 15.00 -4.69 -40.38
N PRO A 143 15.33 -4.20 -41.60
CA PRO A 143 16.65 -4.32 -42.20
C PRO A 143 17.72 -3.46 -41.49
N PRO A 144 19.01 -3.88 -41.52
CA PRO A 144 20.09 -3.19 -40.82
C PRO A 144 20.47 -1.87 -41.50
N LEU A 145 20.41 -0.78 -40.71
CA LEU A 145 20.93 0.53 -41.08
C LEU A 145 22.47 0.48 -41.13
N LYS A 146 23.04 0.86 -42.28
CA LYS A 146 24.48 0.94 -42.49
C LYS A 146 25.06 2.13 -41.72
N LEU A 147 25.58 1.88 -40.52
CA LEU A 147 26.43 2.84 -39.80
C LEU A 147 27.86 2.77 -40.37
N LYS A 148 28.27 3.87 -41.00
CA LYS A 148 29.67 4.10 -41.35
C LYS A 148 30.49 4.16 -40.06
N ARG A 149 31.57 3.39 -40.06
CA ARG A 149 32.50 3.22 -38.97
C ARG A 149 33.59 4.27 -39.14
N ASP A 150 33.56 5.32 -38.33
CA ASP A 150 34.72 6.18 -38.12
C ASP A 150 35.16 6.10 -36.65
N SER A 151 36.47 6.11 -36.52
CA SER A 151 37.30 5.67 -35.41
C SER A 151 37.32 6.59 -34.19
N ALA A 152 37.76 5.99 -33.07
CA ALA A 152 38.44 6.61 -31.92
C ALA A 152 37.58 7.32 -30.86
N SER A 153 37.50 6.65 -29.70
CA SER A 153 37.40 7.16 -28.33
C SER A 153 37.06 8.65 -28.13
N ALA A 154 35.80 8.94 -27.78
CA ALA A 154 35.45 9.99 -26.83
C ALA A 154 34.02 9.75 -26.34
N VAL A 155 33.81 9.66 -25.03
CA VAL A 155 32.47 9.74 -24.44
C VAL A 155 31.97 11.17 -24.68
N ILE A 156 31.21 11.39 -25.75
CA ILE A 156 30.51 12.64 -25.98
C ILE A 156 29.38 12.67 -24.97
N ARG A 157 29.62 13.31 -23.81
CA ARG A 157 28.53 13.68 -22.91
C ARG A 157 27.65 14.65 -23.69
N VAL A 158 26.45 14.19 -24.03
CA VAL A 158 25.44 15.01 -24.70
C VAL A 158 25.36 16.34 -23.94
N GLN A 159 25.62 17.44 -24.65
CA GLN A 159 25.75 18.77 -24.07
C GLN A 159 24.50 19.14 -23.25
N GLU A 160 23.33 18.67 -23.71
CA GLU A 160 22.04 18.78 -23.01
C GLU A 160 22.02 18.09 -21.64
N VAL A 161 22.69 16.95 -21.46
CA VAL A 161 22.75 16.25 -20.15
C VAL A 161 23.68 16.98 -19.19
N VAL A 162 24.77 17.56 -19.70
CA VAL A 162 25.67 18.40 -18.91
C VAL A 162 24.99 19.71 -18.52
N GLU A 163 24.23 20.31 -19.43
CA GLU A 163 23.42 21.50 -19.15
C GLU A 163 22.28 21.19 -18.19
N LEU A 164 21.60 20.06 -18.33
CA LEU A 164 20.57 19.60 -17.39
C LEU A 164 21.16 19.38 -15.99
N TYR A 165 22.30 18.69 -15.89
CA TYR A 165 23.00 18.47 -14.63
C TYR A 165 23.43 19.78 -13.98
N ARG A 166 24.03 20.71 -14.75
CA ARG A 166 24.39 22.05 -14.26
C ARG A 166 23.17 22.85 -13.82
N THR A 167 22.07 22.71 -14.51
CA THR A 167 20.82 23.43 -14.26
C THR A 167 20.09 22.88 -13.02
N LEU A 168 20.16 21.56 -12.77
CA LEU A 168 19.64 20.93 -11.57
C LEU A 168 20.51 21.26 -10.35
N THR A 169 21.83 21.09 -10.45
CA THR A 169 22.76 21.25 -9.31
C THR A 169 23.06 22.69 -8.91
N ARG A 170 22.82 23.70 -9.76
CA ARG A 170 23.04 25.11 -9.43
C ARG A 170 21.84 25.83 -8.81
N ARG A 171 20.63 25.29 -8.93
CA ARG A 171 19.43 25.95 -8.38
C ARG A 171 19.31 25.85 -6.86
N ASP A 172 20.01 24.92 -6.21
CA ASP A 172 20.02 24.82 -4.75
C ASP A 172 20.97 25.80 -4.05
N ALA A 173 21.82 26.54 -4.78
CA ALA A 173 22.92 27.29 -4.18
C ALA A 173 22.88 28.82 -4.33
N LYS A 174 21.84 29.43 -4.92
CA LYS A 174 21.87 30.88 -5.20
C LYS A 174 20.51 31.57 -5.12
N LEU A 175 20.02 31.77 -3.90
CA LEU A 175 19.17 32.92 -3.59
C LEU A 175 20.09 34.13 -3.40
N ASP A 176 20.45 34.85 -4.46
CA ASP A 176 20.71 36.31 -4.41
C ASP A 176 21.16 36.90 -5.76
N MET A 177 20.61 38.09 -6.04
CA MET A 177 20.95 39.11 -7.04
C MET A 177 20.62 38.88 -8.53
N LYS A 178 19.45 39.43 -8.92
CA LYS A 178 19.20 40.42 -10.00
C LYS A 178 19.96 40.27 -11.34
N SER A 179 19.28 39.72 -12.36
CA SER A 179 19.13 40.32 -13.70
C SER A 179 18.19 39.46 -14.55
N GLY A 180 17.32 40.12 -15.33
CA GLY A 180 16.14 39.53 -15.94
C GLY A 180 16.41 38.54 -17.08
N ASN A 181 15.50 37.57 -17.18
CA ASN A 181 14.76 37.22 -18.38
C ASN A 181 13.51 36.46 -17.92
N GLN A 182 12.34 36.98 -18.29
CA GLN A 182 11.05 36.32 -18.08
C GLN A 182 11.02 34.99 -18.84
N ALA A 183 11.21 33.89 -18.12
CA ALA A 183 10.33 32.75 -18.27
C ALA A 183 9.75 32.57 -16.88
N ASP A 184 8.45 32.88 -16.75
CA ASP A 184 7.67 32.79 -15.53
C ASP A 184 7.53 31.31 -15.14
N LEU A 185 8.61 30.71 -14.66
CA LEU A 185 8.55 29.46 -13.91
C LEU A 185 8.31 29.87 -12.48
N LEU A 186 7.03 30.05 -12.18
CA LEU A 186 6.51 30.16 -10.82
C LEU A 186 7.26 29.15 -9.93
N PRO A 187 7.62 29.51 -8.69
CA PRO A 187 8.19 28.56 -7.76
C PRO A 187 7.17 27.44 -7.57
N ILE A 188 7.38 26.31 -8.26
CA ILE A 188 6.53 25.14 -8.16
C ILE A 188 6.68 24.67 -6.72
N ASN A 189 5.71 25.04 -5.91
CA ASN A 189 5.65 24.71 -4.51
C ASN A 189 5.58 23.18 -4.45
N GLY A 190 6.67 22.49 -4.09
CA GLY A 190 6.75 21.03 -4.18
C GLY A 190 5.60 20.32 -3.45
N ARG A 191 5.05 20.96 -2.41
CA ARG A 191 3.83 20.52 -1.69
C ARG A 191 2.55 20.62 -2.51
N GLU A 192 2.40 21.67 -3.31
CA GLU A 192 1.27 21.87 -4.22
C GLU A 192 1.37 20.94 -5.42
N MET A 193 2.58 20.74 -5.96
CA MET A 193 2.83 19.76 -7.01
C MET A 193 2.55 18.34 -6.54
N ILE A 194 2.96 17.97 -5.33
CA ILE A 194 2.63 16.65 -4.74
C ILE A 194 1.11 16.51 -4.55
N GLY A 195 0.43 17.51 -3.97
CA GLY A 195 -1.02 17.46 -3.80
C GLY A 195 -1.79 17.44 -5.12
N GLU A 196 -1.27 18.12 -6.15
CA GLU A 196 -1.82 18.11 -7.52
C GLU A 196 -1.63 16.73 -8.17
N ILE A 197 -0.45 16.12 -8.04
CA ILE A 197 -0.16 14.77 -8.54
C ILE A 197 -1.02 13.73 -7.80
N GLU A 198 -1.14 13.81 -6.48
CA GLU A 198 -1.97 12.90 -5.70
C GLU A 198 -3.45 13.04 -6.07
N ASN A 199 -3.97 14.28 -6.14
CA ASN A 199 -5.37 14.55 -6.42
C ASN A 199 -5.77 14.33 -7.90
N ARG A 200 -4.82 14.43 -8.82
CA ARG A 200 -5.01 14.18 -10.26
C ARG A 200 -4.42 12.86 -10.73
N SER A 201 -3.93 12.02 -9.82
CA SER A 201 -3.40 10.71 -10.19
C SER A 201 -4.50 9.92 -10.92
N ALA A 202 -4.12 9.26 -12.01
CA ALA A 202 -5.05 8.43 -12.78
C ALA A 202 -5.73 7.40 -11.89
N TYR A 203 -4.99 6.85 -10.92
CA TYR A 203 -5.48 5.93 -9.90
C TYR A 203 -6.61 6.53 -9.05
N LEU A 204 -6.41 7.70 -8.43
CA LEU A 204 -7.44 8.33 -7.61
C LEU A 204 -8.67 8.73 -8.44
N LEU A 205 -8.47 9.20 -9.66
CA LEU A 205 -9.57 9.51 -10.58
C LEU A 205 -10.37 8.26 -10.96
N ALA A 206 -9.70 7.13 -11.16
CA ALA A 206 -10.35 5.86 -11.47
C ALA A 206 -11.15 5.34 -10.26
N ILE A 207 -10.64 5.47 -9.02
CA ILE A 207 -11.40 5.17 -7.80
C ILE A 207 -12.64 6.06 -7.70
N LYS A 208 -12.50 7.37 -7.88
CA LYS A 208 -13.63 8.32 -7.83
C LYS A 208 -14.68 7.96 -8.90
N SER A 209 -14.23 7.62 -10.10
CA SER A 209 -15.10 7.16 -11.19
C SER A 209 -15.87 5.89 -10.82
N ASP A 210 -15.20 4.89 -10.23
CA ASP A 210 -15.87 3.66 -9.79
C ASP A 210 -16.88 3.92 -8.67
N VAL A 211 -16.54 4.77 -7.70
CA VAL A 211 -17.46 5.17 -6.61
C VAL A 211 -18.72 5.84 -7.18
N GLU A 212 -18.59 6.69 -8.19
CA GLU A 212 -19.71 7.40 -8.81
C GLU A 212 -20.54 6.48 -9.72
N THR A 213 -19.89 5.64 -10.53
CA THR A 213 -20.56 4.87 -11.59
C THR A 213 -21.03 3.47 -11.16
N GLN A 214 -20.35 2.83 -10.19
CA GLN A 214 -20.64 1.45 -9.78
C GLN A 214 -21.53 1.36 -8.54
N GLY A 215 -22.22 2.43 -8.15
CA GLY A 215 -23.05 2.45 -6.95
C GLY A 215 -24.17 1.40 -6.95
N GLU A 216 -24.84 1.16 -8.08
CA GLU A 216 -25.88 0.13 -8.19
C GLU A 216 -25.30 -1.29 -8.08
N PHE A 217 -24.16 -1.51 -8.71
CA PHE A 217 -23.41 -2.75 -8.66
C PHE A 217 -23.00 -3.09 -7.22
N ILE A 218 -22.45 -2.12 -6.48
CA ILE A 218 -22.04 -2.32 -5.09
C ILE A 218 -23.26 -2.53 -4.19
N ARG A 219 -24.35 -1.78 -4.38
CA ARG A 219 -25.61 -2.02 -3.64
C ARG A 219 -26.17 -3.41 -3.87
N PHE A 220 -26.05 -3.95 -5.08
CA PHE A 220 -26.40 -5.34 -5.37
C PHE A 220 -25.52 -6.31 -4.57
N LEU A 221 -24.19 -6.15 -4.64
CA LEU A 221 -23.26 -6.99 -3.89
C LEU A 221 -23.52 -6.95 -2.38
N MET A 222 -23.76 -5.77 -1.82
CA MET A 222 -24.12 -5.60 -0.42
C MET A 222 -25.35 -6.43 -0.05
N LYS A 223 -26.40 -6.41 -0.87
CA LYS A 223 -27.61 -7.19 -0.64
C LYS A 223 -27.32 -8.69 -0.69
N GLU A 224 -26.51 -9.15 -1.64
CA GLU A 224 -26.12 -10.56 -1.73
C GLU A 224 -25.30 -11.00 -0.52
N VAL A 225 -24.31 -10.19 -0.08
CA VAL A 225 -23.55 -10.48 1.15
C VAL A 225 -24.44 -10.47 2.38
N GLN A 226 -25.38 -9.52 2.49
CA GLN A 226 -26.31 -9.45 3.62
C GLN A 226 -27.25 -10.66 3.67
N ASN A 227 -27.71 -11.13 2.51
CA ASN A 227 -28.61 -12.28 2.40
C ASN A 227 -27.88 -13.63 2.44
N ALA A 228 -26.57 -13.65 2.23
CA ALA A 228 -25.76 -14.87 2.26
C ALA A 228 -25.92 -15.58 3.61
N ALA A 229 -26.57 -16.74 3.57
CA ALA A 229 -26.79 -17.60 4.72
C ALA A 229 -26.74 -19.05 4.22
N TYR A 230 -25.55 -19.62 4.25
CA TYR A 230 -25.28 -20.96 3.74
C TYR A 230 -25.20 -21.96 4.88
N LYS A 231 -25.66 -23.19 4.62
CA LYS A 231 -25.56 -24.30 5.59
C LYS A 231 -24.23 -25.03 5.48
N GLU A 232 -23.76 -25.19 4.24
CA GLU A 232 -22.51 -25.87 3.93
C GLU A 232 -21.39 -24.84 3.74
N ILE A 233 -20.22 -25.12 4.33
CA ILE A 233 -19.05 -24.27 4.20
C ILE A 233 -18.48 -24.25 2.77
N ALA A 234 -18.72 -25.31 1.99
CA ALA A 234 -18.37 -25.36 0.57
C ALA A 234 -19.14 -24.32 -0.25
N ASP A 235 -20.40 -24.04 0.11
CA ASP A 235 -21.20 -22.99 -0.54
C ASP A 235 -20.69 -21.59 -0.15
N VAL A 236 -20.22 -21.42 1.09
CA VAL A 236 -19.54 -20.18 1.53
C VAL A 236 -18.29 -19.95 0.70
N GLU A 237 -17.46 -20.97 0.48
CA GLU A 237 -16.26 -20.87 -0.36
C GLU A 237 -16.61 -20.49 -1.80
N ALA A 238 -17.62 -21.13 -2.40
CA ALA A 238 -18.09 -20.81 -3.74
C ALA A 238 -18.61 -19.38 -3.85
N PHE A 239 -19.36 -18.91 -2.83
CA PHE A 239 -19.85 -17.55 -2.76
C PHE A 239 -18.70 -16.54 -2.64
N VAL A 240 -17.75 -16.75 -1.73
CA VAL A 240 -16.59 -15.87 -1.55
C VAL A 240 -15.79 -15.77 -2.85
N LYS A 241 -15.56 -16.89 -3.53
CA LYS A 241 -14.88 -16.89 -4.83
C LYS A 241 -15.64 -16.08 -5.88
N TRP A 242 -16.96 -16.17 -5.91
CA TRP A 242 -17.79 -15.33 -6.78
C TRP A 242 -17.70 -13.85 -6.38
N LEU A 243 -17.78 -13.55 -5.09
CA LEU A 243 -17.73 -12.18 -4.56
C LEU A 243 -16.41 -11.50 -4.91
N ASP A 244 -15.29 -12.18 -4.69
CA ASP A 244 -13.95 -11.65 -4.99
C ASP A 244 -13.77 -11.48 -6.51
N ASN A 245 -14.32 -12.37 -7.33
CA ASN A 245 -14.32 -12.18 -8.78
C ASN A 245 -15.16 -10.96 -9.21
N GLU A 246 -16.29 -10.73 -8.55
CA GLU A 246 -17.15 -9.58 -8.84
C GLU A 246 -16.47 -8.27 -8.36
N LEU A 247 -15.86 -8.27 -7.18
CA LEU A 247 -15.11 -7.11 -6.66
C LEU A 247 -13.84 -6.81 -7.46
N SER A 248 -13.19 -7.80 -8.07
CA SER A 248 -12.00 -7.63 -8.93
C SER A 248 -12.23 -6.72 -10.15
N TYR A 249 -13.49 -6.36 -10.43
CA TYR A 249 -13.82 -5.41 -11.48
C TYR A 249 -13.59 -3.95 -11.09
N LEU A 250 -13.51 -3.66 -9.79
CA LEU A 250 -13.16 -2.36 -9.26
C LEU A 250 -11.66 -2.12 -9.37
N VAL A 251 -11.26 -0.86 -9.51
CA VAL A 251 -9.85 -0.46 -9.57
C VAL A 251 -9.11 -0.80 -8.28
N ASP A 252 -9.74 -0.50 -7.14
CA ASP A 252 -9.28 -0.90 -5.81
C ASP A 252 -10.53 -1.13 -4.96
N GLU A 253 -10.74 -2.40 -4.61
CA GLU A 253 -11.88 -2.84 -3.82
C GLU A 253 -11.97 -2.09 -2.49
N ARG A 254 -10.86 -1.99 -1.74
CA ARG A 254 -10.86 -1.41 -0.38
C ARG A 254 -11.09 0.09 -0.44
N ALA A 255 -10.44 0.78 -1.39
CA ALA A 255 -10.61 2.23 -1.54
C ALA A 255 -12.01 2.60 -2.05
N VAL A 256 -12.57 1.83 -2.98
CA VAL A 256 -13.93 2.07 -3.48
C VAL A 256 -14.96 1.77 -2.39
N LEU A 257 -14.89 0.58 -1.77
CA LEU A 257 -15.87 0.14 -0.76
C LEU A 257 -15.91 1.03 0.49
N LYS A 258 -14.80 1.70 0.85
CA LYS A 258 -14.75 2.68 1.95
C LYS A 258 -15.77 3.83 1.80
N HIS A 259 -16.18 4.16 0.57
CA HIS A 259 -17.17 5.21 0.30
C HIS A 259 -18.62 4.73 0.48
N PHE A 260 -18.82 3.44 0.76
CA PHE A 260 -20.13 2.80 0.96
C PHE A 260 -20.27 2.35 2.43
N PRO A 261 -20.79 3.21 3.33
CA PRO A 261 -20.81 2.95 4.77
C PRO A 261 -21.68 1.75 5.18
N GLU A 262 -22.61 1.36 4.32
CA GLU A 262 -23.49 0.20 4.52
C GLU A 262 -22.85 -1.12 4.09
N TRP A 263 -21.61 -1.10 3.56
CA TRP A 263 -20.90 -2.32 3.18
C TRP A 263 -20.76 -3.26 4.39
N PRO A 264 -21.24 -4.52 4.32
CA PRO A 264 -21.20 -5.46 5.43
C PRO A 264 -19.79 -6.09 5.59
N GLU A 265 -18.79 -5.24 5.84
CA GLU A 265 -17.35 -5.57 5.90
C GLU A 265 -17.08 -6.78 6.81
N ARG A 266 -17.53 -6.69 8.07
CA ARG A 266 -17.34 -7.78 9.06
C ARG A 266 -17.88 -9.13 8.58
N LYS A 267 -19.01 -9.12 7.85
CA LYS A 267 -19.62 -10.36 7.36
C LYS A 267 -18.85 -10.91 6.16
N ALA A 268 -18.49 -10.04 5.22
CA ALA A 268 -17.67 -10.42 4.07
C ALA A 268 -16.32 -11.01 4.53
N ASP A 269 -15.67 -10.38 5.50
CA ASP A 269 -14.37 -10.81 6.02
C ASP A 269 -14.48 -12.11 6.81
N ALA A 270 -15.49 -12.26 7.68
CA ALA A 270 -15.74 -13.53 8.36
C ALA A 270 -16.01 -14.69 7.37
N MET A 271 -16.71 -14.42 6.26
CA MET A 271 -16.91 -15.43 5.20
C MET A 271 -15.60 -15.76 4.49
N ARG A 272 -14.74 -14.77 4.21
CA ARG A 272 -13.40 -14.99 3.62
C ARG A 272 -12.50 -15.81 4.54
N GLU A 273 -12.47 -15.46 5.84
CA GLU A 273 -11.73 -16.22 6.85
C GLU A 273 -12.22 -17.66 6.95
N ALA A 274 -13.55 -17.86 6.98
CA ALA A 274 -14.14 -19.19 7.03
C ALA A 274 -13.84 -20.02 5.77
N ALA A 275 -13.93 -19.39 4.58
CA ALA A 275 -13.59 -20.04 3.31
C ALA A 275 -12.10 -20.39 3.22
N PHE A 276 -11.22 -19.51 3.69
CA PHE A 276 -9.79 -19.76 3.76
C PHE A 276 -9.48 -20.92 4.71
N GLY A 277 -9.99 -20.88 5.95
CA GLY A 277 -9.80 -21.95 6.93
C GLY A 277 -10.35 -23.30 6.46
N TYR A 278 -11.48 -23.32 5.74
CA TYR A 278 -12.01 -24.54 5.14
C TYR A 278 -11.10 -25.11 4.05
N ARG A 279 -10.59 -24.26 3.16
CA ARG A 279 -9.66 -24.68 2.11
C ARG A 279 -8.36 -25.22 2.69
N ASP A 280 -7.83 -24.57 3.72
CA ASP A 280 -6.64 -25.01 4.43
C ASP A 280 -6.87 -26.38 5.08
N LEU A 281 -8.01 -26.57 5.74
CA LEU A 281 -8.37 -27.87 6.32
C LEU A 281 -8.52 -28.96 5.25
N LYS A 282 -9.12 -28.63 4.10
CA LYS A 282 -9.23 -29.56 2.95
C LYS A 282 -7.87 -29.93 2.37
N ASN A 283 -6.96 -28.95 2.28
CA ASN A 283 -5.59 -29.19 1.84
C ASN A 283 -4.86 -30.09 2.84
N LEU A 284 -4.99 -29.84 4.14
CA LEU A 284 -4.41 -30.68 5.19
C LEU A 284 -4.98 -32.11 5.16
N GLU A 285 -6.30 -32.26 5.02
CA GLU A 285 -6.96 -33.55 4.85
C GLU A 285 -6.36 -34.32 3.66
N SER A 286 -6.18 -33.64 2.52
CA SER A 286 -5.57 -34.25 1.33
C SER A 286 -4.10 -34.64 1.56
N GLU A 287 -3.34 -33.83 2.29
CA GLU A 287 -1.94 -34.10 2.63
C GLU A 287 -1.85 -35.35 3.51
N VAL A 288 -2.69 -35.45 4.54
CA VAL A 288 -2.78 -36.60 5.45
C VAL A 288 -3.24 -37.86 4.72
N LEU A 289 -4.27 -37.78 3.86
CA LEU A 289 -4.74 -38.93 3.09
C LEU A 289 -3.72 -39.39 2.03
N SER A 290 -2.95 -38.46 1.48
CA SER A 290 -1.86 -38.77 0.54
C SER A 290 -0.60 -39.29 1.23
N PHE A 291 -0.52 -39.21 2.57
CA PHE A 291 0.64 -39.64 3.32
C PHE A 291 0.85 -41.14 3.12
N ARG A 292 2.00 -41.49 2.55
CA ARG A 292 2.47 -42.87 2.49
C ARG A 292 3.82 -42.94 3.18
N ASP A 293 3.90 -43.87 4.12
CA ASP A 293 5.16 -44.23 4.74
C ASP A 293 6.01 -45.01 3.72
N ASP A 294 7.26 -44.58 3.56
CA ASP A 294 8.21 -45.21 2.64
C ASP A 294 9.15 -46.10 3.45
N PRO A 295 9.02 -47.44 3.35
CA PRO A 295 9.84 -48.37 4.13
C PRO A 295 11.33 -48.31 3.76
N GLN A 296 11.70 -47.65 2.66
CA GLN A 296 13.09 -47.44 2.25
C GLN A 296 13.71 -46.19 2.90
N GLN A 297 12.92 -45.32 3.52
CA GLN A 297 13.45 -44.11 4.16
C GLN A 297 13.91 -44.38 5.60
N PRO A 298 15.01 -43.73 6.05
CA PRO A 298 15.41 -43.85 7.44
C PRO A 298 14.32 -43.30 8.37
N THR A 299 14.02 -44.04 9.44
CA THR A 299 12.96 -43.73 10.42
C THR A 299 12.94 -42.27 10.92
N PRO A 300 14.09 -41.59 11.17
CA PRO A 300 14.08 -40.19 11.59
C PRO A 300 13.43 -39.24 10.58
N PHE A 301 13.53 -39.52 9.28
CA PHE A 301 12.90 -38.68 8.23
C PHE A 301 11.39 -38.89 8.17
N ALA A 302 10.93 -40.14 8.29
CA ALA A 302 9.51 -40.45 8.39
C ALA A 302 8.89 -39.76 9.62
N LEU A 303 9.53 -39.86 10.79
CA LEU A 303 9.10 -39.18 12.01
C LEU A 303 9.06 -37.66 11.86
N LYS A 304 10.05 -37.06 11.19
CA LYS A 304 10.06 -35.61 10.94
C LYS A 304 8.91 -35.16 10.04
N ARG A 305 8.53 -35.96 9.03
CA ARG A 305 7.35 -35.67 8.18
C ARG A 305 6.04 -35.82 8.95
N ILE A 306 5.92 -36.84 9.80
CA ILE A 306 4.74 -37.03 10.66
C ILE A 306 4.62 -35.84 11.63
N GLN A 307 5.72 -35.43 12.27
CA GLN A 307 5.73 -34.27 13.16
C GLN A 307 5.34 -32.98 12.41
N ALA A 308 5.90 -32.75 11.23
CA ALA A 308 5.55 -31.58 10.42
C ALA A 308 4.09 -31.54 9.96
N LEU A 309 3.41 -32.69 9.87
CA LEU A 309 1.97 -32.76 9.63
C LEU A 309 1.17 -32.52 10.90
N GLN A 310 1.67 -32.96 12.06
CA GLN A 310 1.03 -32.74 13.36
C GLN A 310 1.10 -31.28 13.82
N ASP A 311 2.15 -30.56 13.43
CA ASP A 311 2.35 -29.15 13.81
C ASP A 311 1.52 -28.16 12.98
N LYS A 312 0.85 -28.63 11.91
CA LYS A 312 -0.06 -27.83 11.05
C LYS A 312 -1.48 -27.86 11.58
#